data_AF-A0A2P8Q4F5-F1
#
_entry.id   AF-A0A2P8Q4F5-F1
#
_cell.length_a   1.000
_cell.length_b   1.000
_cell.length_c   1.000
_cell.angle_alpha   90.00
_cell.angle_beta   90.00
_cell.angle_gamma   90.00
#
_symmetry.space_group_name_H-M   'P 1'
#
loop_
_entity.id
_entity.type
_entity.pdbx_description
1 polymer ?
#
loop_
_entity_poly.entity_id
_entity_poly.type
_entity_poly.pdbx_seq_one_letter_code
_entity_poly.pdbx_strand_id
1 'polypeptide(L)'
;MPYGIGVVVFMSLRGWPDPRGDEPQHAVMGHSGHALLDALGVAHWTLDGGTGAGAGAGAGAGVRAGAGADAGSGAGSGDAGDTGGLDDAARVLDAAVARAGAGEPAFVLVPRGTFGSAPGIGGVGGVGGVGEGRAEGTARAPVSRTEAVRLIAAHLPPATAVVATTGYTSRDLCAAADRDGSFYMQGSMGHASALGLGLAASMPRRPVLVLDGDGAALMHLGTLSTIGAEAPENLVHVVLDNGVYASTGGQPTTSATTDLAQVAAAAGYRGTARCATRTDLSGALKVAFGTPGPHFLHVGISATGPVPPRVTDGISPTRLRERFAHWAREDA
;
A
#
# COMPACT_ATOMS: atom_id res chain seq x y z
N MET A 1 5.79 11.30 -25.07
CA MET A 1 4.60 11.03 -24.23
C MET A 1 3.45 11.94 -24.62
N PRO A 2 2.18 11.50 -24.60
CA PRO A 2 1.12 12.11 -25.43
C PRO A 2 0.58 13.48 -24.99
N TYR A 3 1.01 14.06 -23.86
CA TYR A 3 0.29 15.19 -23.27
C TYR A 3 1.11 16.45 -22.97
N GLY A 4 2.44 16.45 -23.19
CA GLY A 4 3.26 17.65 -22.99
C GLY A 4 3.15 18.28 -21.60
N ILE A 5 2.88 17.47 -20.57
CA ILE A 5 2.73 17.93 -19.19
C ILE A 5 4.08 17.81 -18.50
N GLY A 6 4.65 18.97 -18.16
CA GLY A 6 5.86 19.09 -17.39
C GLY A 6 5.64 18.71 -15.92
N VAL A 7 5.99 17.49 -15.55
CA VAL A 7 5.91 17.01 -14.18
C VAL A 7 7.20 16.32 -13.77
N VAL A 8 7.63 16.58 -12.53
CA VAL A 8 8.69 15.80 -11.89
C VAL A 8 8.04 14.80 -10.95
N VAL A 9 8.31 13.52 -11.18
CA VAL A 9 7.80 12.41 -10.37
C VAL A 9 8.95 11.76 -9.62
N PHE A 10 8.87 11.75 -8.30
CA PHE A 10 9.77 10.95 -7.48
C PHE A 10 9.17 9.56 -7.29
N MET A 11 9.94 8.53 -7.63
CA MET A 11 9.53 7.14 -7.51
C MET A 11 10.53 6.38 -6.66
N SER A 12 10.07 5.74 -5.59
CA SER A 12 10.92 4.83 -4.82
C SER A 12 11.34 3.65 -5.69
N LEU A 13 12.63 3.29 -5.65
CA LEU A 13 13.20 2.19 -6.40
C LEU A 13 13.72 1.11 -5.42
N ARG A 14 12.89 0.10 -5.19
CA ARG A 14 13.14 -1.05 -4.32
C ARG A 14 13.70 -2.20 -5.13
N GLY A 15 14.51 -3.03 -4.49
CA GLY A 15 15.19 -4.16 -5.14
C GLY A 15 16.28 -3.77 -6.14
N TRP A 16 16.72 -2.51 -6.14
CA TRP A 16 17.79 -1.99 -6.97
C TRP A 16 18.91 -1.37 -6.11
N PRO A 17 20.19 -1.49 -6.51
CA PRO A 17 20.68 -2.35 -7.60
C PRO A 17 20.68 -3.83 -7.20
N ASP A 18 20.58 -4.10 -5.89
CA ASP A 18 20.61 -5.43 -5.31
C ASP A 18 19.30 -5.73 -4.57
N PRO A 19 18.55 -6.77 -4.96
CA PRO A 19 17.34 -7.16 -4.27
C PRO A 19 17.56 -8.02 -3.02
N ARG A 20 18.81 -8.42 -2.72
CA ARG A 20 19.10 -9.24 -1.53
C ARG A 20 18.63 -8.53 -0.25
N GLY A 21 17.82 -9.24 0.54
CA GLY A 21 17.28 -8.72 1.81
C GLY A 21 16.09 -7.76 1.65
N ASP A 22 15.56 -7.60 0.44
CA ASP A 22 14.26 -6.97 0.21
C ASP A 22 13.17 -8.02 -0.09
N GLU A 23 11.92 -7.59 -0.17
CA GLU A 23 10.82 -8.49 -0.52
C GLU A 23 10.96 -9.04 -1.95
N PRO A 24 10.59 -10.31 -2.21
CA PRO A 24 10.75 -10.93 -3.53
C PRO A 24 10.15 -10.13 -4.69
N GLN A 25 9.00 -9.48 -4.49
CA GLN A 25 8.36 -8.63 -5.51
C GLN A 25 9.19 -7.39 -5.88
N HIS A 26 10.05 -6.90 -4.99
CA HIS A 26 10.90 -5.75 -5.28
C HIS A 26 12.02 -6.10 -6.27
N ALA A 27 12.44 -7.37 -6.38
CA ALA A 27 13.41 -7.78 -7.40
C ALA A 27 12.90 -7.52 -8.82
N VAL A 28 11.61 -7.78 -9.06
CA VAL A 28 10.95 -7.48 -10.34
C VAL A 28 10.85 -5.96 -10.53
N MET A 29 10.45 -5.23 -9.49
CA MET A 29 10.30 -3.78 -9.54
C MET A 29 11.63 -3.08 -9.89
N GLY A 30 12.71 -3.43 -9.20
CA GLY A 30 14.04 -2.87 -9.43
C GLY A 30 14.53 -3.11 -10.85
N HIS A 31 14.27 -4.29 -11.42
CA HIS A 31 14.69 -4.61 -12.79
C HIS A 31 13.82 -3.97 -13.88
N SER A 32 12.53 -3.75 -13.58
CA SER A 32 11.56 -3.31 -14.60
C SER A 32 11.38 -1.80 -14.66
N GLY A 33 11.71 -1.07 -13.59
CA GLY A 33 11.46 0.37 -13.46
C GLY A 33 12.11 1.19 -14.58
N HIS A 34 13.41 1.02 -14.80
CA HIS A 34 14.13 1.72 -15.89
C HIS A 34 13.61 1.30 -17.26
N ALA A 35 13.48 -0.02 -17.50
CA ALA A 35 13.02 -0.55 -18.78
C ALA A 35 11.62 -0.05 -19.18
N LEU A 36 10.72 0.12 -18.20
CA LEU A 36 9.40 0.68 -18.43
C LEU A 36 9.48 2.17 -18.80
N LEU A 37 10.29 2.97 -18.11
CA LEU A 37 10.45 4.39 -18.41
C LEU A 37 11.12 4.62 -19.77
N ASP A 38 12.10 3.78 -20.12
CA ASP A 38 12.73 3.77 -21.45
C ASP A 38 11.70 3.42 -22.53
N ALA A 39 10.89 2.38 -22.32
CA ALA A 39 9.83 1.99 -23.26
C ALA A 39 8.76 3.07 -23.45
N LEU A 40 8.50 3.87 -22.41
CA LEU A 40 7.58 5.02 -22.47
C LEU A 40 8.25 6.28 -23.06
N GLY A 41 9.57 6.28 -23.26
CA GLY A 41 10.33 7.46 -23.70
C GLY A 41 10.24 8.62 -22.70
N VAL A 42 10.28 8.30 -21.40
CA VAL A 42 10.23 9.28 -20.30
C VAL A 42 11.64 9.51 -19.79
N ALA A 43 12.06 10.76 -19.67
CA ALA A 43 13.37 11.08 -19.09
C ALA A 43 13.41 10.62 -17.63
N HIS A 44 14.48 9.92 -17.23
CA HIS A 44 14.64 9.47 -15.86
C HIS A 44 16.10 9.49 -15.40
N TRP A 45 16.26 9.63 -14.08
CA TRP A 45 17.53 9.58 -13.39
C TRP A 45 17.39 8.74 -12.12
N THR A 46 18.47 8.11 -11.69
CA THR A 46 18.52 7.42 -10.40
C THR A 46 19.42 8.20 -9.47
N LEU A 47 18.96 8.47 -8.25
CA LEU A 47 19.79 9.07 -7.22
C LEU A 47 20.79 8.04 -6.70
N ASP A 48 22.06 8.40 -6.67
CA ASP A 48 23.10 7.54 -6.11
C ASP A 48 22.93 7.46 -4.59
N GLY A 49 22.43 6.32 -4.11
CA GLY A 49 22.29 6.04 -2.68
C GLY A 49 23.63 5.70 -2.04
N GLY A 50 24.55 6.65 -1.93
CA GLY A 50 25.71 6.58 -1.02
C GLY A 50 26.64 5.36 -1.13
N THR A 51 26.64 4.60 -2.23
CA THR A 51 27.59 3.50 -2.45
C THR A 51 28.21 3.58 -3.84
N GLY A 52 29.13 4.55 -4.02
CA GLY A 52 30.29 4.52 -4.93
C GLY A 52 30.24 3.76 -6.27
N ALA A 53 29.12 3.69 -6.97
CA ALA A 53 29.02 3.10 -8.30
C ALA A 53 28.18 4.05 -9.17
N GLY A 54 28.89 4.84 -9.97
CA GLY A 54 28.40 6.11 -10.50
C GLY A 54 27.14 6.06 -11.35
N ALA A 55 26.44 7.19 -11.32
CA ALA A 55 25.40 7.64 -12.23
C ALA A 55 25.57 7.11 -13.67
N GLY A 56 24.94 5.96 -13.95
CA GLY A 56 24.72 5.47 -15.30
C GLY A 56 23.57 6.27 -15.93
N ALA A 57 23.90 7.33 -16.66
CA ALA A 57 22.95 7.94 -17.58
C ALA A 57 22.63 6.91 -18.68
N GLY A 58 21.47 6.25 -18.57
CA GLY A 58 20.92 5.43 -19.64
C GLY A 58 20.56 6.31 -20.82
N ALA A 59 21.52 6.56 -21.72
CA ALA A 59 21.28 7.24 -22.98
C ALA A 59 20.62 6.25 -23.97
N GLY A 60 19.29 6.28 -24.06
CA GLY A 60 18.51 5.53 -25.04
C GLY A 60 17.62 6.43 -25.88
N ALA A 61 17.85 6.40 -27.20
CA ALA A 61 17.13 7.07 -28.30
C ALA A 61 17.38 8.57 -28.50
N GLY A 62 17.97 8.90 -29.66
CA GLY A 62 18.65 10.16 -29.92
C GLY A 62 17.89 11.20 -30.73
N VAL A 63 18.47 12.40 -30.71
CA VAL A 63 18.38 13.42 -31.75
C VAL A 63 19.80 13.95 -31.97
N ARG A 64 20.27 13.91 -33.23
CA ARG A 64 21.59 14.40 -33.66
C ARG A 64 21.58 15.92 -33.83
N ALA A 65 22.59 16.59 -33.27
CA ALA A 65 23.32 17.78 -33.77
C ALA A 65 24.20 18.26 -32.61
N GLY A 66 25.48 18.64 -32.68
CA GLY A 66 26.48 18.83 -33.72
C GLY A 66 27.77 19.24 -32.98
N ALA A 67 28.94 18.99 -33.56
CA ALA A 67 30.26 19.03 -32.93
C ALA A 67 30.75 20.43 -32.47
N GLY A 68 31.63 20.45 -31.45
CA GLY A 68 32.52 21.58 -31.11
C GLY A 68 33.39 21.30 -29.86
N ALA A 69 34.72 21.42 -30.01
CA ALA A 69 35.80 21.24 -29.03
C ALA A 69 35.66 22.13 -27.76
N ASP A 70 36.36 21.94 -26.62
CA ASP A 70 37.80 21.80 -26.43
C ASP A 70 38.14 21.45 -24.95
N ALA A 71 39.39 21.04 -24.72
CA ALA A 71 39.96 20.46 -23.49
C ALA A 71 40.23 21.46 -22.34
N GLY A 72 40.36 20.93 -21.12
CA GLY A 72 40.90 21.66 -19.97
C GLY A 72 41.10 20.80 -18.72
N SER A 73 42.34 20.39 -18.47
CA SER A 73 42.83 19.62 -17.33
C SER A 73 42.88 20.41 -16.01
N GLY A 74 42.70 19.74 -14.87
CA GLY A 74 43.06 20.29 -13.56
C GLY A 74 42.86 19.29 -12.42
N ALA A 75 43.95 18.65 -11.99
CA ALA A 75 43.99 17.82 -10.79
C ALA A 75 44.04 18.70 -9.54
N GLY A 76 43.23 18.37 -8.53
CA GLY A 76 43.26 18.98 -7.21
C GLY A 76 42.76 17.98 -6.17
N SER A 77 43.70 17.33 -5.48
CA SER A 77 43.46 16.48 -4.32
C SER A 77 43.11 17.37 -3.11
N GLY A 78 41.92 17.21 -2.57
CA GLY A 78 41.48 17.86 -1.33
C GLY A 78 40.41 17.01 -0.67
N ASP A 79 40.72 16.57 0.55
CA ASP A 79 39.85 15.85 1.48
C ASP A 79 38.57 16.66 1.74
N ALA A 80 37.47 16.27 1.11
CA ALA A 80 36.14 16.84 1.29
C ALA A 80 35.23 15.75 1.84
N GLY A 81 34.68 15.97 3.03
CA GLY A 81 33.60 15.14 3.57
C GLY A 81 32.49 14.97 2.53
N ASP A 82 31.82 13.81 2.58
CA ASP A 82 30.80 13.29 1.65
C ASP A 82 29.69 14.31 1.29
N THR A 83 30.04 15.26 0.42
CA THR A 83 29.20 16.32 -0.13
C THR A 83 28.77 15.99 -1.55
N GLY A 84 29.48 15.06 -2.21
CA GLY A 84 29.19 14.60 -3.56
C GLY A 84 27.80 13.98 -3.72
N GLY A 85 27.26 13.34 -2.68
CA GLY A 85 25.88 12.80 -2.71
C GLY A 85 24.80 13.89 -2.76
N LEU A 86 25.01 15.02 -2.10
CA LEU A 86 24.06 16.15 -2.13
C LEU A 86 24.17 16.95 -3.44
N ASP A 87 25.40 17.14 -3.93
CA ASP A 87 25.65 17.82 -5.20
C ASP A 87 25.08 17.02 -6.38
N ASP A 88 25.18 15.69 -6.34
CA ASP A 88 24.57 14.83 -7.36
C ASP A 88 23.03 14.87 -7.31
N ALA A 89 22.43 14.84 -6.11
CA ALA A 89 20.99 14.95 -5.96
C ALA A 89 20.45 16.31 -6.45
N ALA A 90 21.16 17.40 -6.17
CA ALA A 90 20.82 18.73 -6.67
C ALA A 90 20.88 18.77 -8.21
N ARG A 91 21.94 18.23 -8.81
CA ARG A 91 22.11 18.15 -10.26
C ARG A 91 21.02 17.33 -10.94
N VAL A 92 20.65 16.18 -10.36
CA VAL A 92 19.55 15.34 -10.84
C VAL A 92 18.22 16.10 -10.78
N LEU A 93 17.99 16.83 -9.69
CA LEU A 93 16.78 17.63 -9.53
C LEU A 93 16.72 18.76 -10.56
N ASP A 94 17.81 19.50 -10.76
CA ASP A 94 17.89 20.57 -11.76
C ASP A 94 17.60 20.05 -13.18
N ALA A 95 18.16 18.88 -13.54
CA ALA A 95 17.90 18.25 -14.82
C ALA A 95 16.43 17.82 -14.98
N ALA A 96 15.83 17.24 -13.93
CA ALA A 96 14.42 16.83 -13.94
C ALA A 96 13.48 18.04 -14.05
N VAL A 97 13.77 19.12 -13.29
CA VAL A 97 13.01 20.37 -13.33
C VAL A 97 13.13 21.05 -14.69
N ALA A 98 14.31 21.02 -15.32
CA ALA A 98 14.49 21.57 -16.67
C ALA A 98 13.63 20.86 -17.71
N ARG A 99 13.51 19.52 -17.66
CA ARG A 99 12.59 18.76 -18.52
C ARG A 99 11.13 19.13 -18.25
N ALA A 100 10.74 19.17 -16.99
CA ALA A 100 9.39 19.60 -16.62
C ALA A 100 9.09 21.02 -17.13
N GLY A 101 10.04 21.96 -17.03
CA GLY A 101 9.91 23.30 -17.60
C GLY A 101 9.71 23.32 -19.12
N ALA A 102 10.22 22.32 -19.83
CA ALA A 102 10.03 22.14 -21.27
C ALA A 102 8.72 21.40 -21.65
N GLY A 103 7.85 21.10 -20.67
CA GLY A 103 6.63 20.32 -20.89
C GLY A 103 6.88 18.81 -21.00
N GLU A 104 8.06 18.34 -20.61
CA GLU A 104 8.41 16.92 -20.65
C GLU A 104 8.31 16.30 -19.24
N PRO A 105 7.68 15.13 -19.08
CA PRO A 105 7.71 14.43 -17.80
C PRO A 105 9.12 13.92 -17.50
N ALA A 106 9.50 14.05 -16.23
CA ALA A 106 10.77 13.60 -15.71
C ALA A 106 10.57 12.73 -14.45
N PHE A 107 11.27 11.61 -14.38
CA PHE A 107 11.25 10.72 -13.22
C PHE A 107 12.57 10.74 -12.48
N VAL A 108 12.51 10.86 -11.16
CA VAL A 108 13.66 10.69 -10.28
C VAL A 108 13.44 9.41 -9.46
N LEU A 109 14.23 8.40 -9.78
CA LEU A 109 14.23 7.11 -9.12
C LEU A 109 15.06 7.21 -7.84
N VAL A 110 14.47 6.80 -6.72
CA VAL A 110 15.05 6.94 -5.38
C VAL A 110 15.30 5.56 -4.79
N PRO A 111 16.52 5.01 -4.91
CA PRO A 111 16.89 3.76 -4.27
C PRO A 111 16.59 3.74 -2.77
N ARG A 112 16.42 2.53 -2.23
CA ARG A 112 16.31 2.37 -0.78
C ARG A 112 17.61 2.84 -0.12
N GLY A 113 17.49 3.69 0.90
CA GLY A 113 18.64 4.20 1.64
C GLY A 113 19.23 5.50 1.10
N THR A 114 18.70 6.05 0.01
CA THR A 114 19.11 7.38 -0.51
C THR A 114 18.89 8.50 0.51
N PHE A 115 17.80 8.45 1.27
CA PHE A 115 17.50 9.44 2.30
C PHE A 115 17.46 8.81 3.69
N GLY A 116 18.03 9.50 4.68
CA GLY A 116 17.88 9.17 6.09
C GLY A 116 16.50 9.53 6.63
N SER A 117 16.20 9.11 7.86
CA SER A 117 14.99 9.51 8.56
C SER A 117 14.98 11.01 8.81
N ALA A 118 13.90 11.69 8.42
CA ALA A 118 13.66 13.08 8.79
C ALA A 118 12.65 13.15 9.94
N PRO A 119 12.69 14.19 10.80
CA PRO A 119 11.57 14.51 11.68
C PRO A 119 10.31 14.66 10.82
N GLY A 120 9.19 14.07 11.26
CA GLY A 120 7.92 14.24 10.56
C GLY A 120 7.60 15.72 10.44
N ILE A 121 7.33 16.19 9.23
CA ILE A 121 6.74 17.50 9.00
C ILE A 121 5.45 17.55 9.81
N GLY A 122 5.43 18.37 10.87
CA GLY A 122 4.24 18.58 11.69
C GLY A 122 3.05 18.86 10.78
N GLY A 123 1.95 18.14 11.03
CA GLY A 123 0.78 18.09 10.15
C GLY A 123 0.44 19.46 9.59
N VAL A 124 0.36 19.54 8.26
CA VAL A 124 -0.18 20.70 7.57
C VAL A 124 -1.52 21.01 8.23
N GLY A 125 -1.62 22.21 8.80
CA GLY A 125 -2.78 22.63 9.59
C GLY A 125 -4.07 22.29 8.85
N GLY A 126 -4.99 21.69 9.60
CA GLY A 126 -6.32 21.36 9.12
C GLY A 126 -6.93 22.55 8.40
N VAL A 127 -7.34 22.32 7.15
CA VAL A 127 -8.22 23.25 6.45
C VAL A 127 -9.48 23.38 7.32
N GLY A 128 -9.78 24.63 7.68
CA GLY A 128 -10.85 25.02 8.58
C GLY A 128 -12.17 24.34 8.28
N GLY A 129 -12.88 24.03 9.35
CA GLY A 129 -14.02 23.14 9.35
C GLY A 129 -15.27 23.66 8.66
N VAL A 130 -16.17 22.72 8.43
CA VAL A 130 -17.61 22.94 8.51
C VAL A 130 -18.20 21.70 9.18
N GLY A 131 -18.82 21.88 10.35
CA GLY A 131 -19.62 20.85 11.02
C GLY A 131 -19.15 20.45 12.42
N GLU A 132 -19.05 21.40 13.34
CA GLU A 132 -19.18 21.10 14.77
C GLU A 132 -20.55 20.47 15.02
N GLY A 133 -20.55 19.26 15.57
CA GLY A 133 -21.78 18.56 15.88
C GLY A 133 -21.57 17.07 16.16
N ARG A 134 -20.78 16.73 17.17
CA ARG A 134 -21.00 15.51 17.96
C ARG A 134 -20.35 15.67 19.33
N ALA A 135 -21.23 15.76 20.32
CA ALA A 135 -20.98 16.04 21.71
C ALA A 135 -19.95 15.11 22.36
N GLU A 136 -19.16 15.68 23.26
CA GLU A 136 -18.35 15.00 24.26
C GLU A 136 -19.21 14.02 25.06
N GLY A 137 -18.93 12.74 24.88
CA GLY A 137 -19.42 11.65 25.71
C GLY A 137 -18.27 10.66 25.91
N THR A 138 -17.73 10.62 27.12
CA THR A 138 -16.81 9.59 27.68
C THR A 138 -16.18 8.66 26.62
N ALA A 139 -15.13 9.13 25.94
CA ALA A 139 -14.47 8.37 24.88
C ALA A 139 -13.89 7.05 25.44
N ARG A 140 -14.65 5.98 25.26
CA ARG A 140 -14.23 4.60 25.56
C ARG A 140 -13.05 4.29 24.65
N ALA A 141 -11.94 3.84 25.22
CA ALA A 141 -10.69 3.65 24.47
C ALA A 141 -10.92 2.76 23.23
N PRO A 142 -10.50 3.20 22.03
CA PRO A 142 -10.69 2.44 20.80
C PRO A 142 -9.98 1.08 20.88
N VAL A 143 -10.57 0.07 20.24
CA VAL A 143 -10.00 -1.28 20.14
C VAL A 143 -8.61 -1.18 19.47
N SER A 144 -7.60 -1.86 20.01
CA SER A 144 -6.29 -1.87 19.35
C SER A 144 -6.32 -2.71 18.07
N ARG A 145 -5.44 -2.42 17.11
CA ARG A 145 -5.33 -3.21 15.87
C ARG A 145 -5.21 -4.71 16.14
N THR A 146 -4.28 -5.11 17.00
CA THR A 146 -4.05 -6.52 17.36
C THR A 146 -5.27 -7.13 18.04
N GLU A 147 -5.98 -6.38 18.89
CA GLU A 147 -7.19 -6.86 19.53
C GLU A 147 -8.34 -7.07 18.54
N ALA A 148 -8.55 -6.11 17.64
CA ALA A 148 -9.57 -6.21 16.60
C ALA A 148 -9.31 -7.46 15.73
N VAL A 149 -8.07 -7.67 15.29
CA VAL A 149 -7.69 -8.85 14.50
C VAL A 149 -7.92 -10.16 15.26
N ARG A 150 -7.57 -10.23 16.55
CA ARG A 150 -7.84 -11.43 17.38
C ARG A 150 -9.33 -11.70 17.55
N LEU A 151 -10.12 -10.65 17.77
CA LEU A 151 -11.58 -10.77 17.87
C LEU A 151 -12.20 -11.26 16.56
N ILE A 152 -11.76 -10.70 15.42
CA ILE A 152 -12.18 -11.16 14.09
C ILE A 152 -11.83 -12.64 13.91
N ALA A 153 -10.58 -13.01 14.19
CA ALA A 153 -10.11 -14.38 14.05
C ALA A 153 -10.93 -15.40 14.87
N ALA A 154 -11.32 -15.03 16.10
CA ALA A 154 -12.13 -15.86 16.98
C ALA A 154 -13.58 -16.04 16.52
N HIS A 155 -14.10 -15.15 15.67
CA HIS A 155 -15.45 -15.24 15.12
C HIS A 155 -15.50 -15.91 13.74
N LEU A 156 -14.35 -16.24 13.14
CA LEU A 156 -14.33 -16.83 11.80
C LEU A 156 -14.89 -18.25 11.82
N PRO A 157 -15.92 -18.56 11.01
CA PRO A 157 -16.30 -19.94 10.75
C PRO A 157 -15.10 -20.77 10.26
N PRO A 158 -14.98 -22.07 10.61
CA PRO A 158 -13.80 -22.87 10.28
C PRO A 158 -13.44 -22.92 8.79
N ALA A 159 -14.46 -22.97 7.92
CA ALA A 159 -14.29 -23.07 6.46
C ALA A 159 -14.13 -21.72 5.74
N THR A 160 -13.88 -20.62 6.48
CA THR A 160 -13.80 -19.27 5.91
C THR A 160 -12.50 -19.06 5.13
N ALA A 161 -12.61 -18.61 3.88
CA ALA A 161 -11.47 -18.09 3.14
C ALA A 161 -11.19 -16.66 3.61
N VAL A 162 -9.94 -16.36 3.98
CA VAL A 162 -9.54 -15.04 4.48
C VAL A 162 -8.56 -14.40 3.52
N VAL A 163 -8.85 -13.19 3.06
CA VAL A 163 -7.90 -12.36 2.31
C VAL A 163 -7.55 -11.15 3.18
N ALA A 164 -6.30 -11.06 3.59
CA ALA A 164 -5.81 -9.92 4.37
C ALA A 164 -4.88 -9.05 3.55
N THR A 165 -5.09 -7.74 3.63
CA THR A 165 -4.31 -6.74 2.91
C THR A 165 -2.85 -6.66 3.39
N THR A 166 -2.00 -5.99 2.60
CA THR A 166 -0.59 -5.81 2.92
C THR A 166 -0.37 -4.91 4.15
N GLY A 167 0.87 -4.75 4.60
CA GLY A 167 1.21 -3.93 5.76
C GLY A 167 0.99 -4.65 7.09
N TYR A 168 0.62 -3.93 8.15
CA TYR A 168 0.55 -4.51 9.51
C TYR A 168 -0.66 -5.43 9.71
N THR A 169 -1.75 -5.23 8.97
CA THR A 169 -2.98 -6.03 9.09
C THR A 169 -2.74 -7.52 8.81
N SER A 170 -2.08 -7.88 7.68
CA SER A 170 -1.74 -9.27 7.39
C SER A 170 -0.76 -9.88 8.39
N ARG A 171 0.17 -9.08 8.93
CA ARG A 171 1.15 -9.54 9.93
C ARG A 171 0.47 -9.88 11.26
N ASP A 172 -0.43 -9.01 11.73
CA ASP A 172 -1.23 -9.28 12.92
C ASP A 172 -2.11 -10.52 12.72
N LEU A 173 -2.74 -10.69 11.56
CA LEU A 173 -3.57 -11.87 11.30
C LEU A 173 -2.72 -13.16 11.25
N CYS A 174 -1.57 -13.12 10.59
CA CYS A 174 -0.65 -14.26 10.55
C CYS A 174 -0.13 -14.63 11.94
N ALA A 175 0.22 -13.64 12.76
CA ALA A 175 0.69 -13.89 14.13
C ALA A 175 -0.43 -14.37 15.06
N ALA A 176 -1.68 -13.94 14.84
CA ALA A 176 -2.80 -14.28 15.71
C ALA A 176 -3.48 -15.60 15.34
N ALA A 177 -3.61 -15.91 14.04
CA ALA A 177 -4.45 -17.01 13.57
C ALA A 177 -4.12 -17.43 12.11
N ASP A 178 -2.85 -17.75 11.83
CA ASP A 178 -2.50 -18.38 10.56
C ASP A 178 -3.23 -19.72 10.37
N ARG A 179 -3.67 -19.96 9.14
CA ARG A 179 -4.44 -21.14 8.72
C ARG A 179 -4.28 -21.35 7.22
N ASP A 180 -4.58 -22.54 6.73
CA ASP A 180 -4.44 -22.87 5.30
C ASP A 180 -5.34 -22.00 4.41
N GLY A 181 -6.55 -21.69 4.89
CA GLY A 181 -7.50 -20.78 4.24
C GLY A 181 -7.20 -19.28 4.38
N SER A 182 -6.01 -18.88 4.83
CA SER A 182 -5.58 -17.48 4.85
C SER A 182 -4.63 -17.17 3.70
N PHE A 183 -5.02 -16.17 2.90
CA PHE A 183 -4.20 -15.55 1.87
C PHE A 183 -3.79 -14.13 2.29
N TYR A 184 -2.50 -13.95 2.53
CA TYR A 184 -1.91 -12.65 2.87
C TYR A 184 -1.44 -11.94 1.60
N MET A 185 -2.18 -10.92 1.16
CA MET A 185 -1.82 -10.15 -0.03
C MET A 185 -0.56 -9.33 0.24
N GLN A 186 0.55 -9.72 -0.39
CA GLN A 186 1.82 -9.00 -0.30
C GLN A 186 2.01 -8.08 -1.51
N GLY A 187 2.45 -6.84 -1.27
CA GLY A 187 2.89 -5.94 -2.34
C GLY A 187 1.80 -5.37 -3.25
N SER A 188 0.51 -5.60 -2.95
CA SER A 188 -0.61 -5.05 -3.73
C SER A 188 -1.70 -4.49 -2.82
N MET A 189 -1.48 -3.27 -2.32
CA MET A 189 -2.45 -2.58 -1.46
C MET A 189 -3.74 -2.30 -2.24
N GLY A 190 -4.90 -2.42 -1.57
CA GLY A 190 -6.23 -2.17 -2.14
C GLY A 190 -6.80 -3.27 -3.04
N HIS A 191 -6.07 -4.37 -3.27
CA HIS A 191 -6.55 -5.48 -4.10
C HIS A 191 -7.21 -6.61 -3.30
N ALA A 192 -7.17 -6.55 -1.96
CA ALA A 192 -7.75 -7.59 -1.09
C ALA A 192 -9.26 -7.78 -1.32
N SER A 193 -9.99 -6.67 -1.45
CA SER A 193 -11.44 -6.67 -1.71
C SER A 193 -11.81 -7.28 -3.07
N ALA A 194 -11.04 -7.00 -4.12
CA ALA A 194 -11.27 -7.54 -5.45
C ALA A 194 -11.02 -9.05 -5.49
N LEU A 195 -9.96 -9.53 -4.83
CA LEU A 195 -9.73 -10.96 -4.66
C LEU A 195 -10.83 -11.63 -3.83
N GLY A 196 -11.25 -11.00 -2.73
CA GLY A 196 -12.34 -11.49 -1.90
C GLY A 196 -13.63 -11.68 -2.68
N LEU A 197 -13.98 -10.73 -3.55
CA LEU A 197 -15.11 -10.86 -4.46
C LEU A 197 -14.98 -12.08 -5.38
N GLY A 198 -13.82 -12.24 -6.04
CA GLY A 198 -13.57 -13.39 -6.92
C GLY A 198 -13.66 -14.73 -6.19
N LEU A 199 -13.16 -14.80 -4.95
CA LEU A 199 -13.29 -16.00 -4.10
C LEU A 199 -14.74 -16.25 -3.70
N ALA A 200 -15.49 -15.22 -3.33
CA ALA A 200 -16.89 -15.34 -2.92
C ALA A 200 -17.75 -15.87 -4.07
N ALA A 201 -17.53 -15.37 -5.29
CA ALA A 201 -18.18 -15.85 -6.50
C ALA A 201 -17.78 -17.29 -6.87
N SER A 202 -16.50 -17.64 -6.69
CA SER A 202 -15.98 -18.97 -7.07
C SER A 202 -16.31 -20.06 -6.04
N MET A 203 -16.58 -19.68 -4.79
CA MET A 203 -16.83 -20.60 -3.67
C MET A 203 -18.09 -20.20 -2.90
N PRO A 204 -19.28 -20.20 -3.53
CA PRO A 204 -20.51 -19.62 -2.95
C PRO A 204 -20.97 -20.29 -1.65
N ARG A 205 -20.51 -21.52 -1.37
CA ARG A 205 -20.83 -22.27 -0.13
C ARG A 205 -19.90 -21.95 1.04
N ARG A 206 -18.77 -21.28 0.80
CA ARG A 206 -17.80 -20.94 1.86
C ARG A 206 -17.91 -19.46 2.21
N PRO A 207 -17.90 -19.09 3.50
CA PRO A 207 -17.75 -17.70 3.88
C PRO A 207 -16.40 -17.14 3.38
N VAL A 208 -16.39 -15.88 3.00
CA VAL A 208 -15.18 -15.14 2.63
C VAL A 208 -15.07 -13.91 3.52
N LEU A 209 -13.94 -13.77 4.20
CA LEU A 209 -13.58 -12.57 4.94
C LEU A 209 -12.51 -11.79 4.16
N VAL A 210 -12.80 -10.54 3.82
CA VAL A 210 -11.77 -9.56 3.43
C VAL A 210 -11.42 -8.75 4.67
N LEU A 211 -10.14 -8.76 5.04
CA LEU A 211 -9.60 -7.93 6.11
C LEU A 211 -8.69 -6.86 5.51
N ASP A 212 -9.22 -5.65 5.41
CA ASP A 212 -8.55 -4.51 4.80
C ASP A 212 -8.16 -3.44 5.84
N GLY A 213 -7.36 -2.48 5.39
CA GLY A 213 -7.11 -1.22 6.09
C GLY A 213 -7.83 -0.08 5.39
N ASP A 214 -8.11 1.01 6.09
CA ASP A 214 -8.72 2.22 5.54
C ASP A 214 -8.00 2.74 4.30
N GLY A 215 -6.67 2.91 4.37
CA GLY A 215 -5.87 3.36 3.22
C GLY A 215 -5.97 2.42 2.02
N ALA A 216 -6.02 1.11 2.26
CA ALA A 216 -6.14 0.12 1.19
C ALA A 216 -7.53 0.12 0.55
N ALA A 217 -8.61 0.19 1.34
CA ALA A 217 -9.97 0.33 0.83
C ALA A 217 -10.14 1.62 0.01
N LEU A 218 -9.54 2.73 0.47
CA LEU A 218 -9.58 4.03 -0.20
C LEU A 218 -8.85 4.02 -1.55
N MET A 219 -7.71 3.31 -1.66
CA MET A 219 -6.96 3.22 -2.92
C MET A 219 -7.77 2.61 -4.06
N HIS A 220 -8.67 1.67 -3.77
CA HIS A 220 -9.50 0.98 -4.77
C HIS A 220 -10.98 1.02 -4.40
N LEU A 221 -11.48 2.23 -4.10
CA LEU A 221 -12.86 2.44 -3.66
C LEU A 221 -13.91 1.92 -4.67
N GLY A 222 -13.59 1.97 -5.97
CA GLY A 222 -14.46 1.44 -7.04
C GLY A 222 -14.83 -0.04 -6.85
N THR A 223 -13.98 -0.82 -6.18
CA THR A 223 -14.27 -2.24 -5.88
C THR A 223 -15.49 -2.41 -4.97
N LEU A 224 -15.79 -1.44 -4.09
CA LEU A 224 -17.01 -1.49 -3.28
C LEU A 224 -18.26 -1.47 -4.16
N SER A 225 -18.25 -0.65 -5.21
CA SER A 225 -19.36 -0.61 -6.18
C SER A 225 -19.52 -1.94 -6.90
N THR A 226 -18.43 -2.59 -7.30
CA THR A 226 -18.49 -3.90 -7.94
C THR A 226 -19.01 -4.97 -6.98
N ILE A 227 -18.56 -4.97 -5.71
CA ILE A 227 -19.05 -5.92 -4.70
C ILE A 227 -20.55 -5.75 -4.46
N GLY A 228 -21.05 -4.51 -4.35
CA GLY A 228 -22.48 -4.29 -4.15
C GLY A 228 -23.32 -4.65 -5.37
N ALA A 229 -22.78 -4.48 -6.59
CA ALA A 229 -23.46 -4.91 -7.82
C ALA A 229 -23.56 -6.44 -7.95
N GLU A 230 -22.49 -7.17 -7.62
CA GLU A 230 -22.47 -8.64 -7.66
C GLU A 230 -23.21 -9.27 -6.46
N ALA A 231 -23.26 -8.55 -5.33
CA ALA A 231 -23.97 -8.93 -4.11
C ALA A 231 -23.77 -10.40 -3.65
N PRO A 232 -22.53 -10.89 -3.45
CA PRO A 232 -22.31 -12.24 -2.97
C PRO A 232 -22.82 -12.43 -1.52
N GLU A 233 -23.65 -13.46 -1.30
CA GLU A 233 -24.27 -13.76 0.01
C GLU A 233 -23.27 -14.17 1.09
N ASN A 234 -22.08 -14.62 0.70
CA ASN A 234 -21.07 -15.22 1.57
C ASN A 234 -19.89 -14.29 1.90
N LEU A 235 -19.95 -12.99 1.54
CA LEU A 235 -18.84 -12.05 1.74
C LEU A 235 -19.01 -11.16 2.99
N VAL A 236 -17.97 -11.08 3.81
CA VAL A 236 -17.82 -10.11 4.90
C VAL A 236 -16.56 -9.30 4.66
N HIS A 237 -16.69 -7.98 4.51
CA HIS A 237 -15.59 -7.05 4.29
C HIS A 237 -15.38 -6.21 5.54
N VAL A 238 -14.26 -6.40 6.22
CA VAL A 238 -13.89 -5.69 7.44
C VAL A 238 -12.76 -4.72 7.13
N VAL A 239 -12.95 -3.44 7.45
CA VAL A 239 -11.95 -2.40 7.29
C VAL A 239 -11.52 -1.91 8.66
N LEU A 240 -10.23 -2.07 8.97
CA LEU A 240 -9.60 -1.51 10.16
C LEU A 240 -9.12 -0.09 9.86
N ASP A 241 -9.67 0.90 10.55
CA ASP A 241 -9.40 2.31 10.31
C ASP A 241 -8.69 2.95 11.49
N ASN A 242 -7.42 3.31 11.28
CA ASN A 242 -6.61 4.13 12.19
C ASN A 242 -6.29 5.52 11.61
N GLY A 243 -6.87 5.87 10.46
CA GLY A 243 -6.69 7.15 9.78
C GLY A 243 -5.30 7.38 9.19
N VAL A 244 -4.42 6.37 9.10
CA VAL A 244 -3.03 6.57 8.63
C VAL A 244 -2.48 5.39 7.82
N TYR A 245 -1.62 5.68 6.84
CA TYR A 245 -0.79 4.67 6.16
C TYR A 245 0.36 4.20 7.06
N ALA A 246 0.03 3.44 8.12
CA ALA A 246 0.96 3.10 9.22
C ALA A 246 2.24 2.38 8.78
N SER A 247 2.20 1.61 7.69
CA SER A 247 3.35 0.82 7.22
C SER A 247 4.30 1.58 6.28
N THR A 248 3.92 2.77 5.81
CA THR A 248 4.67 3.55 4.80
C THR A 248 5.06 4.95 5.28
N GLY A 249 4.97 5.22 6.58
CA GLY A 249 5.39 6.49 7.18
C GLY A 249 4.33 7.22 8.01
N GLY A 250 3.11 6.68 8.10
CA GLY A 250 2.07 7.23 8.99
C GLY A 250 1.38 8.48 8.47
N GLN A 251 1.41 8.70 7.15
CA GLN A 251 0.69 9.79 6.50
C GLN A 251 -0.82 9.62 6.72
N PRO A 252 -1.57 10.71 6.97
CA PRO A 252 -3.02 10.63 7.10
C PRO A 252 -3.69 10.03 5.86
N THR A 253 -4.70 9.20 6.06
CA THR A 253 -5.62 8.79 4.99
C THR A 253 -6.76 9.80 4.86
N THR A 254 -7.60 9.62 3.84
CA THR A 254 -8.82 10.41 3.67
C THR A 254 -10.02 9.81 4.40
N SER A 255 -9.83 8.83 5.29
CA SER A 255 -10.93 8.22 6.06
C SER A 255 -11.57 9.20 7.05
N ALA A 256 -10.83 10.25 7.47
CA ALA A 256 -11.36 11.33 8.30
C ALA A 256 -12.53 12.09 7.65
N THR A 257 -12.57 12.17 6.32
CA THR A 257 -13.64 12.83 5.55
C THR A 257 -14.50 11.86 4.75
N THR A 258 -14.15 10.57 4.74
CA THR A 258 -14.82 9.54 3.94
C THR A 258 -15.47 8.52 4.87
N ASP A 259 -16.80 8.57 5.01
CA ASP A 259 -17.55 7.58 5.77
C ASP A 259 -17.61 6.24 5.01
N LEU A 260 -16.62 5.38 5.22
CA LEU A 260 -16.52 4.10 4.50
C LEU A 260 -17.74 3.19 4.68
N ALA A 261 -18.40 3.21 5.85
CA ALA A 261 -19.62 2.44 6.06
C ALA A 261 -20.79 2.98 5.24
N GLN A 262 -20.99 4.30 5.19
CA GLN A 262 -22.01 4.91 4.35
C GLN A 262 -21.70 4.74 2.85
N VAL A 263 -20.43 4.83 2.46
CA VAL A 263 -20.01 4.56 1.07
C VAL A 263 -20.34 3.12 0.69
N ALA A 264 -20.05 2.13 1.54
CA ALA A 264 -20.41 0.74 1.29
C ALA A 264 -21.94 0.54 1.18
N ALA A 265 -22.71 1.20 2.04
CA ALA A 265 -24.17 1.14 1.98
C ALA A 265 -24.70 1.72 0.66
N ALA A 266 -24.20 2.89 0.26
CA ALA A 266 -24.54 3.53 -1.01
C ALA A 266 -24.06 2.71 -2.23
N ALA A 267 -22.98 1.95 -2.08
CA ALA A 267 -22.46 1.04 -3.10
C ALA A 267 -23.28 -0.25 -3.26
N GLY A 268 -24.25 -0.52 -2.37
CA GLY A 268 -25.15 -1.68 -2.48
C GLY A 268 -24.83 -2.84 -1.53
N TYR A 269 -24.00 -2.65 -0.51
CA TYR A 269 -23.81 -3.68 0.52
C TYR A 269 -25.11 -3.94 1.28
N ARG A 270 -25.47 -5.23 1.48
CA ARG A 270 -26.71 -5.62 2.16
C ARG A 270 -26.72 -5.22 3.64
N GLY A 271 -25.57 -5.24 4.29
CA GLY A 271 -25.43 -4.79 5.67
C GLY A 271 -24.16 -3.98 5.87
N THR A 272 -24.25 -2.92 6.67
CA THR A 272 -23.09 -2.10 7.04
C THR A 272 -23.13 -1.78 8.52
N ALA A 273 -21.98 -1.82 9.19
CA ALA A 273 -21.89 -1.46 10.60
C ALA A 273 -20.63 -0.64 10.89
N ARG A 274 -20.73 0.29 11.84
CA ARG A 274 -19.58 0.97 12.45
C ARG A 274 -19.34 0.37 13.83
N CYS A 275 -18.11 -0.01 14.09
CA CYS A 275 -17.69 -0.67 15.32
C CYS A 275 -16.62 0.17 16.01
N ALA A 276 -16.93 0.65 17.23
CA ALA A 276 -15.97 1.41 18.05
C ALA A 276 -15.49 0.59 19.26
N THR A 277 -16.24 -0.43 19.65
CA THR A 277 -15.96 -1.28 20.81
C THR A 277 -15.87 -2.75 20.45
N ARG A 278 -15.31 -3.55 21.37
CA ARG A 278 -15.24 -5.01 21.25
C ARG A 278 -16.64 -5.63 21.11
N THR A 279 -17.61 -5.08 21.83
CA THR A 279 -19.01 -5.53 21.80
C THR A 279 -19.63 -5.26 20.45
N ASP A 280 -19.42 -4.06 19.90
CA ASP A 280 -19.93 -3.70 18.56
C ASP A 280 -19.35 -4.66 17.50
N LEU A 281 -18.03 -4.84 17.51
CA LEU A 281 -17.34 -5.71 16.55
C LEU A 281 -17.83 -7.15 16.65
N SER A 282 -17.91 -7.70 17.87
CA SER A 282 -18.37 -9.08 18.07
C SER A 282 -19.84 -9.26 17.66
N GLY A 283 -20.69 -8.27 17.94
CA GLY A 283 -22.10 -8.28 17.52
C GLY A 283 -22.23 -8.21 15.99
N ALA A 284 -21.51 -7.30 15.36
CA ALA A 284 -21.53 -7.11 13.92
C ALA A 284 -20.99 -8.33 13.17
N LEU A 285 -19.92 -8.97 13.66
CA LEU A 285 -19.39 -10.21 13.07
C LEU A 285 -20.41 -11.36 13.15
N LYS A 286 -21.11 -11.52 14.29
CA LYS A 286 -22.17 -12.53 14.43
C LYS A 286 -23.30 -12.32 13.45
N VAL A 287 -23.75 -11.08 13.28
CA VAL A 287 -24.78 -10.74 12.29
C VAL A 287 -24.28 -10.98 10.87
N ALA A 288 -23.06 -10.54 10.56
CA ALA A 288 -22.48 -10.63 9.22
C ALA A 288 -22.27 -12.08 8.77
N PHE A 289 -21.84 -12.98 9.65
CA PHE A 289 -21.71 -14.40 9.34
C PHE A 289 -23.02 -15.19 9.46
N GLY A 290 -24.04 -14.63 10.12
CA GLY A 290 -25.34 -15.28 10.35
C GLY A 290 -26.42 -14.89 9.33
N THR A 291 -26.14 -13.96 8.43
CA THR A 291 -27.12 -13.43 7.45
C THR A 291 -26.47 -13.24 6.08
N PRO A 292 -27.22 -13.33 4.96
CA PRO A 292 -26.65 -13.09 3.63
C PRO A 292 -25.97 -11.71 3.50
N GLY A 293 -24.65 -11.69 3.27
CA GLY A 293 -23.82 -10.51 2.95
C GLY A 293 -24.07 -10.00 1.53
N PRO A 294 -23.32 -9.08 0.89
CA PRO A 294 -22.05 -8.61 1.37
C PRO A 294 -22.27 -7.66 2.54
N HIS A 295 -21.55 -7.93 3.62
CA HIS A 295 -21.52 -7.07 4.81
C HIS A 295 -20.26 -6.23 4.83
N PHE A 296 -20.37 -4.97 5.21
CA PHE A 296 -19.22 -4.07 5.42
C PHE A 296 -19.12 -3.64 6.88
N LEU A 297 -18.01 -3.98 7.54
CA LEU A 297 -17.76 -3.59 8.92
C LEU A 297 -16.62 -2.57 8.98
N HIS A 298 -16.94 -1.34 9.32
CA HIS A 298 -15.96 -0.28 9.55
C HIS A 298 -15.56 -0.27 11.02
N VAL A 299 -14.30 -0.58 11.31
CA VAL A 299 -13.80 -0.74 12.69
C VAL A 299 -12.79 0.36 12.99
N GLY A 300 -13.18 1.30 13.85
CA GLY A 300 -12.26 2.32 14.35
C GLY A 300 -11.26 1.70 15.32
N ILE A 301 -9.97 1.83 15.04
CA ILE A 301 -8.89 1.24 15.84
C ILE A 301 -7.83 2.26 16.25
N SER A 302 -7.13 2.00 17.35
CA SER A 302 -5.92 2.74 17.68
C SER A 302 -4.74 2.29 16.81
N ALA A 303 -3.86 3.23 16.46
CA ALA A 303 -2.61 2.93 15.74
C ALA A 303 -1.53 2.26 16.61
N THR A 304 -1.84 1.95 17.88
CA THR A 304 -0.90 1.43 18.88
C THR A 304 -0.82 -0.10 18.89
N GLY A 305 0.37 -0.62 19.16
CA GLY A 305 0.61 -2.05 19.36
C GLY A 305 1.92 -2.53 18.74
N PRO A 306 2.43 -3.71 19.18
CA PRO A 306 3.59 -4.31 18.56
C PRO A 306 3.31 -4.59 17.07
N VAL A 307 4.35 -4.53 16.25
CA VAL A 307 4.28 -4.91 14.84
C VAL A 307 4.94 -6.27 14.70
N PRO A 308 4.20 -7.34 14.35
CA PRO A 308 4.80 -8.64 14.12
C PRO A 308 5.77 -8.63 12.92
N PRO A 309 6.62 -9.67 12.79
CA PRO A 309 7.47 -9.87 11.62
C PRO A 309 6.66 -9.92 10.31
N ARG A 310 7.33 -9.80 9.17
CA ARG A 310 6.65 -9.97 7.89
C ARG A 310 6.20 -11.42 7.74
N VAL A 311 5.07 -11.61 7.07
CA VAL A 311 4.59 -12.97 6.72
C VAL A 311 5.65 -13.71 5.90
N THR A 312 6.33 -12.99 5.01
CA THR A 312 7.39 -13.49 4.12
C THR A 312 8.66 -13.90 4.86
N ASP A 313 8.85 -13.50 6.12
CA ASP A 313 9.96 -13.97 6.95
C ASP A 313 9.79 -15.45 7.34
N GLY A 314 8.54 -15.96 7.40
CA GLY A 314 8.23 -17.35 7.78
C GLY A 314 7.58 -18.19 6.68
N ILE A 315 6.85 -17.57 5.76
CA ILE A 315 6.09 -18.24 4.69
C ILE A 315 6.38 -17.54 3.37
N SER A 316 7.07 -18.21 2.45
CA SER A 316 7.35 -17.65 1.13
C SER A 316 6.04 -17.42 0.33
N PRO A 317 6.00 -16.41 -0.56
CA PRO A 317 4.81 -16.18 -1.39
C PRO A 317 4.37 -17.41 -2.21
N THR A 318 5.33 -18.18 -2.73
CA THR A 318 5.07 -19.43 -3.46
C THR A 318 4.39 -20.46 -2.57
N ARG A 319 4.91 -20.68 -1.35
CA ARG A 319 4.32 -21.62 -0.39
C ARG A 319 2.93 -21.16 0.05
N LEU A 320 2.74 -19.86 0.28
CA LEU A 320 1.45 -19.29 0.63
C LEU A 320 0.40 -19.53 -0.46
N ARG A 321 0.77 -19.28 -1.72
CA ARG A 321 -0.08 -19.55 -2.89
C ARG A 321 -0.46 -21.03 -2.97
N GLU A 322 0.52 -21.92 -2.88
CA GLU A 322 0.29 -23.37 -2.99
C GLU A 322 -0.59 -23.91 -1.86
N ARG A 323 -0.32 -23.50 -0.62
CA ARG A 323 -1.12 -23.84 0.56
C ARG A 323 -2.58 -23.41 0.40
N PHE A 324 -2.79 -22.14 0.04
CA PHE A 324 -4.14 -21.61 -0.13
C PHE A 324 -4.87 -22.27 -1.30
N ALA A 325 -4.18 -22.49 -2.43
CA ALA A 325 -4.75 -23.14 -3.61
C ALA A 325 -5.11 -24.61 -3.36
N HIS A 326 -4.31 -25.32 -2.57
CA HIS A 326 -4.61 -26.69 -2.14
C HIS A 326 -5.88 -26.70 -1.30
N TRP A 327 -5.90 -25.93 -0.22
CA TRP A 327 -7.04 -25.80 0.69
C TRP A 327 -8.33 -25.40 -0.05
N ALA A 328 -8.25 -24.44 -0.97
CA ALA A 328 -9.40 -23.97 -1.73
C ALA A 328 -10.02 -25.08 -2.62
N ARG A 329 -9.22 -26.06 -3.07
CA ARG A 329 -9.66 -27.17 -3.92
C ARG A 329 -10.19 -28.37 -3.13
N GLU A 330 -9.81 -28.54 -1.86
CA GLU A 330 -10.18 -29.71 -1.06
C GLU A 330 -11.69 -29.82 -0.75
N ASP A 331 -12.43 -28.70 -0.73
CA ASP A 331 -13.90 -28.71 -0.63
C ASP A 331 -14.61 -27.94 -1.77
N ALA A 332 -14.02 -27.89 -2.97
CA ALA A 332 -14.66 -27.35 -4.18
C ALA A 332 -15.76 -28.30 -4.69
#